data_AF-A0A1Y5K9C4-F1
#
_entry.id   AF-A0A1Y5K9C4-F1
#
_cell.length_a   1.000
_cell.length_b   1.000
_cell.length_c   1.000
_cell.angle_alpha   90.00
_cell.angle_beta   90.00
_cell.angle_gamma   90.00
#
_symmetry.space_group_name_H-M   'P 1'
#
loop_
_entity.id
_entity.type
_entity.pdbx_description
1 polymer ?
#
loop_
_entity_poly.entity_id
_entity_poly.type
_entity_poly.pdbx_seq_one_letter_code
_entity_poly.pdbx_strand_id
1 'polypeptide(L)'
;MIPVNFIKGRTYQRGISLIEAMVAMLILAVLFLGIAQVLARGLVSQRYMNTQNLALLEMRERFQQSNEINLCTNPGSLNWVGTVPLMANCNESEVTISAGGISVPVTAYSITLSTTENDTSSELFGGDGVIRMSDE
;
A
#
# COMPACT_ATOMS: atom_id res chain seq x y z
N MET A 1 11.43 -5.32 66.97
CA MET A 1 11.52 -3.99 66.33
C MET A 1 13.00 -3.73 66.06
N ILE A 2 13.43 -3.87 64.81
CA ILE A 2 14.85 -3.79 64.41
C ILE A 2 15.01 -2.51 63.58
N PRO A 3 15.92 -1.58 63.93
CA PRO A 3 16.07 -0.34 63.20
C PRO A 3 16.81 -0.60 61.88
N VAL A 4 16.19 -0.20 60.77
CA VAL A 4 16.81 -0.22 59.44
C VAL A 4 17.71 1.01 59.33
N ASN A 5 19.02 0.79 59.54
CA ASN A 5 20.03 1.82 59.41
C ASN A 5 20.28 2.11 57.92
N PHE A 6 19.83 3.26 57.42
CA PHE A 6 20.08 3.70 56.06
C PHE A 6 21.54 4.17 55.95
N ILE A 7 22.43 3.30 55.49
CA ILE A 7 23.85 3.64 55.27
C ILE A 7 23.91 4.64 54.12
N LYS A 8 24.13 5.89 54.47
CA LYS A 8 24.25 7.02 53.56
C LYS A 8 25.61 7.00 52.87
N GLY A 9 25.71 6.27 51.76
CA GLY A 9 26.86 6.32 50.84
C GLY A 9 26.91 7.63 50.05
N ARG A 10 27.20 8.75 50.70
CA ARG A 10 27.17 10.09 50.10
C ARG A 10 28.58 10.65 49.97
N THR A 11 29.30 10.29 48.89
CA THR A 11 30.34 11.12 48.23
C THR A 11 30.98 10.46 46.99
N TYR A 12 30.89 9.14 46.82
CA TYR A 12 31.42 8.44 45.62
C TYR A 12 30.42 8.28 44.45
N GLN A 13 29.18 8.76 44.62
CA GLN A 13 28.11 8.62 43.62
C GLN A 13 28.13 9.72 42.53
N ARG A 14 28.84 10.84 42.73
CA ARG A 14 28.76 11.98 41.77
C ARG A 14 29.47 11.72 40.44
N GLY A 15 30.57 10.96 40.43
CA GLY A 15 31.30 10.61 39.21
C GLY A 15 30.66 9.43 38.45
N ILE A 16 30.20 8.42 39.19
CA ILE A 16 29.53 7.24 38.62
C ILE A 16 28.17 7.61 38.01
N SER A 17 27.42 8.51 38.66
CA SER A 17 26.12 8.99 38.15
C SER A 17 26.24 9.74 36.81
N LEU A 18 27.35 10.42 36.55
CA LEU A 18 27.58 11.12 35.29
C LEU A 18 27.89 10.14 34.15
N ILE A 19 28.71 9.13 34.41
CA ILE A 19 28.99 8.05 33.44
C ILE A 19 27.73 7.24 33.17
N GLU A 20 26.95 6.92 34.19
CA GLU A 20 25.66 6.24 34.06
C GLU A 20 24.68 7.03 33.20
N ALA A 21 24.59 8.35 33.41
CA ALA A 21 23.77 9.23 32.58
C ALA A 21 24.26 9.29 31.12
N MET A 22 25.58 9.34 30.88
CA MET A 22 26.13 9.32 29.51
C MET A 22 25.86 7.99 28.79
N VAL A 23 26.00 6.87 29.50
CA VAL A 23 25.69 5.54 28.94
C VAL A 23 24.18 5.41 28.67
N ALA A 24 23.32 5.89 29.58
CA ALA A 24 21.88 5.90 29.37
C ALA A 24 21.48 6.76 28.16
N MET A 25 22.06 7.96 28.01
CA MET A 25 21.83 8.82 26.84
C MET A 25 22.34 8.18 25.55
N LEU A 26 23.47 7.49 25.59
CA LEU A 26 24.01 6.77 24.43
C LEU A 26 23.05 5.65 23.99
N ILE A 27 22.59 4.82 24.93
CA ILE A 27 21.62 3.75 24.64
C ILE A 27 20.34 4.35 24.06
N LEU A 28 19.82 5.41 24.67
CA LEU A 28 18.61 6.10 24.22
C LEU A 28 18.77 6.73 22.82
N ALA A 29 19.95 7.30 22.51
CA ALA A 29 20.26 7.80 21.17
C ALA A 29 20.27 6.68 20.12
N VAL A 30 20.88 5.53 20.43
CA VAL A 30 20.88 4.35 19.54
C VAL A 30 19.46 3.80 19.35
N LEU A 31 18.65 3.77 20.41
CA LEU A 31 17.24 3.37 20.33
C LEU A 31 16.45 4.31 19.42
N PHE A 32 16.60 5.63 19.58
CA PHE A 32 15.90 6.59 18.73
C PHE A 32 16.33 6.52 17.26
N LEU A 33 17.61 6.26 16.98
CA LEU A 33 18.08 6.02 15.61
C LEU A 33 17.41 4.77 15.00
N GLY A 34 17.30 3.69 15.77
CA GLY A 34 16.60 2.48 15.34
C GLY A 34 15.11 2.74 15.06
N ILE A 35 14.42 3.44 15.96
CA ILE A 35 13.00 3.80 15.80
C ILE A 35 12.82 4.71 14.58
N ALA A 36 13.65 5.73 14.40
CA ALA A 36 13.57 6.66 13.27
C ALA A 36 13.68 5.92 11.92
N GLN A 37 14.57 4.94 11.82
CA GLN A 37 14.73 4.15 10.60
C GLN A 37 13.50 3.29 10.29
N VAL A 38 12.88 2.70 11.31
CA VAL A 38 11.64 1.92 11.13
C VAL A 38 10.47 2.83 10.75
N LEU A 39 10.33 3.98 11.40
CA LEU A 39 9.30 4.97 11.08
C LEU A 39 9.44 5.51 9.66
N ALA A 40 10.66 5.78 9.20
CA ALA A 40 10.92 6.24 7.84
C ALA A 40 10.40 5.23 6.80
N ARG A 41 10.68 3.93 6.99
CA ARG A 41 10.18 2.85 6.12
C ARG A 41 8.66 2.71 6.22
N GLY A 42 8.11 2.84 7.42
CA GLY A 42 6.66 2.80 7.66
C GLY A 42 5.91 3.91 6.93
N LEU A 43 6.41 5.15 6.97
CA LEU A 43 5.81 6.29 6.26
C LEU A 43 5.81 6.10 4.75
N VAL A 44 6.92 5.58 4.19
CA VAL A 44 7.01 5.25 2.76
C VAL A 44 5.98 4.18 2.38
N SER A 45 5.87 3.11 3.17
CA SER A 45 4.85 2.07 2.95
C SER A 45 3.43 2.62 3.03
N GLN A 46 3.16 3.52 3.97
CA GLN A 46 1.84 4.14 4.12
C GLN A 46 1.50 5.05 2.94
N ARG A 47 2.48 5.79 2.41
CA ARG A 47 2.34 6.58 1.19
C ARG A 47 1.88 5.68 0.04
N TYR A 48 2.60 4.59 -0.19
CA TYR A 48 2.28 3.65 -1.26
C TYR A 48 0.88 3.06 -1.12
N MET A 49 0.50 2.57 0.07
CA MET A 49 -0.85 2.03 0.27
C MET A 49 -1.95 3.05 -0.02
N ASN A 50 -1.76 4.31 0.38
CA ASN A 50 -2.73 5.36 0.12
C ASN A 50 -2.83 5.65 -1.39
N THR A 51 -1.69 5.77 -2.07
CA THR A 51 -1.67 5.98 -3.53
C THR A 51 -2.30 4.82 -4.28
N GLN A 52 -2.03 3.56 -3.89
CA GLN A 52 -2.62 2.36 -4.50
C GLN A 52 -4.14 2.30 -4.31
N ASN A 53 -4.63 2.69 -3.13
CA ASN A 53 -6.06 2.71 -2.84
C ASN A 53 -6.80 3.79 -3.64
N LEU A 54 -6.24 5.00 -3.72
CA LEU A 54 -6.77 6.06 -4.57
C LEU A 54 -6.80 5.65 -6.04
N ALA A 55 -5.71 5.03 -6.49
CA ALA A 55 -5.62 4.36 -7.77
C ALA A 55 -6.83 3.42 -7.96
N LEU A 56 -6.96 2.36 -7.17
CA LEU A 56 -8.05 1.40 -7.29
C LEU A 56 -9.45 2.03 -7.30
N LEU A 57 -9.69 3.05 -6.47
CA LEU A 57 -10.96 3.77 -6.45
C LEU A 57 -11.23 4.51 -7.76
N GLU A 58 -10.23 5.21 -8.31
CA GLU A 58 -10.37 5.86 -9.61
C GLU A 58 -10.55 4.83 -10.72
N MET A 59 -9.81 3.72 -10.71
CA MET A 59 -10.01 2.62 -11.66
C MET A 59 -11.47 2.18 -11.65
N ARG A 60 -12.04 1.91 -10.47
CA ARG A 60 -13.44 1.55 -10.31
C ARG A 60 -14.39 2.64 -10.80
N GLU A 61 -14.14 3.90 -10.49
CA GLU A 61 -14.98 5.01 -10.95
C GLU A 61 -14.99 5.11 -12.49
N ARG A 62 -13.81 5.03 -13.11
CA ARG A 62 -13.67 5.05 -14.57
C ARG A 62 -14.35 3.87 -15.22
N PHE A 63 -14.18 2.68 -14.66
CA PHE A 63 -14.88 1.47 -15.08
C PHE A 63 -16.39 1.64 -15.04
N GLN A 64 -16.95 2.18 -13.96
CA GLN A 64 -18.39 2.41 -13.83
C GLN A 64 -18.93 3.47 -14.79
N GLN A 65 -18.11 4.47 -15.14
CA GLN A 65 -18.48 5.51 -16.11
C GLN A 65 -18.36 5.05 -17.56
N SER A 66 -17.47 4.11 -17.86
CA SER A 66 -17.24 3.57 -19.20
C SER A 66 -18.10 2.34 -19.48
N ASN A 67 -18.69 2.26 -20.68
CA ASN A 67 -19.39 1.05 -21.10
C ASN A 67 -18.35 -0.07 -21.37
N GLU A 68 -18.51 -1.24 -20.76
CA GLU A 68 -17.56 -2.39 -20.83
C GLU A 68 -17.14 -2.75 -22.26
N ILE A 69 -18.09 -2.71 -23.18
CA ILE A 69 -17.89 -3.02 -24.61
C ILE A 69 -16.88 -2.05 -25.26
N ASN A 70 -16.83 -0.79 -24.81
CA ASN A 70 -15.95 0.23 -25.38
C ASN A 70 -14.52 0.12 -24.83
N LEU A 71 -14.37 -0.36 -23.59
CA LEU A 71 -13.06 -0.64 -22.99
C LEU A 71 -12.31 -1.76 -23.73
N CYS A 72 -13.04 -2.78 -24.17
CA CYS A 72 -12.48 -3.92 -24.87
C CYS A 72 -12.18 -3.66 -26.35
N THR A 73 -12.97 -2.80 -26.99
CA THR A 73 -12.77 -2.46 -28.41
C THR A 73 -11.74 -1.35 -28.64
N ASN A 74 -11.51 -0.46 -27.66
CA ASN A 74 -10.48 0.58 -27.74
C ASN A 74 -9.78 0.85 -26.39
N PRO A 75 -8.85 -0.03 -25.96
CA PRO A 75 -8.18 0.09 -24.66
C PRO A 75 -7.26 1.32 -24.57
N GLY A 76 -6.82 1.88 -25.70
CA GLY A 76 -5.84 2.97 -25.77
C GLY A 76 -6.35 4.34 -25.30
N SER A 77 -7.61 4.45 -24.89
CA SER A 77 -8.24 5.72 -24.47
C SER A 77 -8.16 5.98 -22.96
N LEU A 78 -7.69 5.03 -22.15
CA LEU A 78 -7.67 5.16 -20.70
C LEU A 78 -6.32 5.73 -20.24
N ASN A 79 -6.15 7.02 -20.41
CA ASN A 79 -5.08 7.73 -19.71
C ASN A 79 -5.50 7.92 -18.25
N TRP A 80 -4.75 7.33 -17.33
CA TRP A 80 -5.05 7.39 -15.90
C TRP A 80 -4.26 8.48 -15.18
N VAL A 81 -4.57 8.68 -13.90
CA VAL A 81 -3.87 9.67 -13.06
C VAL A 81 -2.35 9.55 -13.22
N GLY A 82 -1.76 10.69 -13.60
CA GLY A 82 -0.31 10.83 -13.68
C GLY A 82 0.33 10.10 -14.85
N THR A 83 -0.19 10.25 -16.07
CA THR A 83 0.52 9.79 -17.29
C THR A 83 0.86 8.29 -17.33
N VAL A 84 0.28 7.49 -16.42
CA VAL A 84 0.51 6.04 -16.37
C VAL A 84 -0.48 5.37 -17.33
N PRO A 85 0.02 4.65 -18.35
CA PRO A 85 -0.85 3.94 -19.28
C PRO A 85 -1.49 2.73 -18.62
N LEU A 86 -2.81 2.58 -18.82
CA LEU A 86 -3.59 1.40 -18.46
C LEU A 86 -3.64 0.43 -19.64
N MET A 87 -3.58 -0.86 -19.32
CA MET A 87 -3.83 -1.96 -20.24
C MET A 87 -5.12 -2.66 -19.82
N ALA A 88 -6.08 -2.75 -20.75
CA ALA A 88 -7.27 -3.57 -20.59
C ALA A 88 -7.07 -4.92 -21.30
N ASN A 89 -7.27 -6.00 -20.56
CA ASN A 89 -7.36 -7.35 -21.10
C ASN A 89 -8.81 -7.82 -20.99
N CYS A 90 -9.43 -8.11 -22.13
CA CYS A 90 -10.81 -8.56 -22.19
C CYS A 90 -10.89 -10.00 -22.67
N ASN A 91 -11.73 -10.79 -22.00
CA ASN A 91 -12.05 -12.14 -22.42
C ASN A 91 -13.56 -12.30 -22.54
N GLU A 92 -13.99 -12.84 -23.67
CA GLU A 92 -15.40 -13.03 -24.03
C GLU A 92 -15.82 -14.47 -23.73
N SER A 93 -16.99 -14.65 -23.13
CA SER A 93 -17.56 -15.97 -22.88
C SER A 93 -19.05 -15.96 -23.17
N GLU A 94 -19.53 -16.97 -23.89
CA GLU A 94 -20.97 -17.17 -24.07
C GLU A 94 -21.56 -17.86 -22.82
N VAL A 95 -22.57 -17.24 -22.23
CA VAL A 95 -23.29 -17.76 -21.07
C VAL A 95 -24.76 -17.92 -21.45
N THR A 96 -25.31 -19.12 -21.25
CA THR A 96 -26.74 -19.36 -21.47
C THR A 96 -27.52 -19.07 -20.21
N ILE A 97 -28.33 -18.01 -20.22
CA ILE A 97 -29.25 -17.72 -19.12
C ILE A 97 -30.53 -18.51 -19.37
N SER A 98 -30.88 -19.40 -18.44
CA SER A 98 -32.13 -20.15 -18.48
C SER A 98 -33.09 -19.63 -17.41
N ALA A 99 -34.22 -19.09 -17.85
CA ALA A 99 -35.30 -18.66 -16.96
C ALA A 99 -36.64 -19.16 -17.51
N GLY A 100 -37.36 -19.94 -16.70
CA GLY A 100 -38.70 -20.43 -17.06
C GLY A 100 -38.76 -21.33 -18.31
N GLY A 101 -37.69 -22.08 -18.62
CA GLY A 101 -37.63 -22.97 -19.78
C GLY A 101 -37.23 -22.30 -21.09
N ILE A 102 -37.00 -20.98 -21.08
CA ILE A 102 -36.41 -20.24 -22.20
C ILE A 102 -34.90 -20.12 -21.93
N SER A 103 -34.09 -20.52 -22.91
CA SER A 103 -32.64 -20.38 -22.85
C SER A 103 -32.20 -19.33 -23.87
N VAL A 104 -31.54 -18.27 -23.40
CA VAL A 104 -31.01 -17.20 -24.25
C VAL A 104 -29.48 -17.19 -24.09
N PRO A 105 -28.72 -17.32 -25.20
CA PRO A 105 -27.28 -17.09 -25.14
C PRO A 105 -27.00 -15.59 -24.96
N VAL A 106 -26.19 -15.26 -23.96
CA VAL A 106 -25.74 -13.91 -23.64
C VAL A 106 -24.22 -13.90 -23.64
N THR A 107 -23.62 -12.96 -24.36
CA THR A 107 -22.16 -12.76 -24.32
C THR A 107 -21.79 -12.02 -23.04
N ALA A 108 -21.04 -12.67 -22.16
CA ALA A 108 -20.44 -12.07 -20.98
C ALA A 108 -19.01 -11.63 -21.30
N TYR A 109 -18.60 -10.50 -20.74
CA TYR A 109 -17.24 -9.99 -20.83
C TYR A 109 -16.61 -10.08 -19.44
N SER A 110 -15.35 -10.53 -19.38
CA SER A 110 -14.52 -10.40 -18.17
C SER A 110 -13.37 -9.46 -18.50
N ILE A 111 -13.25 -8.37 -17.73
CA ILE A 111 -12.27 -7.31 -17.99
C ILE A 111 -11.27 -7.27 -16.85
N THR A 112 -9.99 -7.30 -17.19
CA THR A 112 -8.91 -7.01 -16.25
C THR A 112 -8.18 -5.76 -16.69
N LEU A 113 -8.24 -4.69 -15.88
CA LEU A 113 -7.36 -3.54 -16.03
C LEU A 113 -6.07 -3.76 -15.25
N SER A 114 -4.97 -3.32 -15.84
CA SER A 114 -3.68 -3.28 -15.17
C SER A 114 -2.90 -2.02 -15.57
N THR A 115 -2.14 -1.46 -14.63
CA THR A 115 -1.13 -0.46 -14.98
C THR A 115 0.07 -1.12 -15.67
N THR A 116 0.78 -0.35 -16.49
CA THR A 116 2.02 -0.82 -17.12
C THR A 116 3.18 -0.78 -16.13
N GLU A 117 4.01 -1.81 -16.12
CA GLU A 117 5.27 -1.83 -15.38
C GLU A 117 6.25 -0.83 -16.03
N ASN A 118 6.54 0.28 -15.33
CA ASN A 118 7.51 1.27 -15.74
C ASN A 118 8.08 2.03 -14.53
N ASP A 119 9.12 2.84 -14.76
CA ASP A 119 9.76 3.62 -13.69
C ASP A 119 8.78 4.60 -13.02
N THR A 120 7.85 5.18 -13.79
CA THR A 120 6.87 6.13 -13.24
C THR A 120 5.83 5.45 -12.35
N SER A 121 5.36 4.25 -12.71
CA SER A 121 4.38 3.49 -11.93
C SER A 121 5.00 2.88 -10.68
N SER A 122 6.24 2.40 -10.76
CA SER A 122 6.97 1.89 -9.59
C SER A 122 7.33 2.99 -8.58
N GLU A 123 7.63 4.21 -9.03
CA GLU A 123 7.83 5.37 -8.13
C GLU A 123 6.53 5.80 -7.42
N LEU A 124 5.39 5.71 -8.12
CA LEU A 124 4.09 6.12 -7.60
C LEU A 124 3.51 5.07 -6.65
N PHE A 125 3.48 3.81 -7.06
CA PHE A 125 2.79 2.74 -6.34
C PHE A 125 3.74 1.87 -5.49
N GLY A 126 5.04 1.94 -5.70
CA GLY A 126 6.02 1.06 -5.07
C GLY A 126 6.03 -0.34 -5.71
N GLY A 127 7.05 -1.15 -5.38
CA GLY A 127 7.16 -2.52 -5.90
C GLY A 127 7.39 -2.56 -7.41
N ASP A 128 6.60 -3.37 -8.10
CA ASP A 128 6.58 -3.52 -9.56
C ASP A 128 5.75 -2.42 -10.26
N GLY A 129 5.06 -1.55 -9.51
CA GLY A 129 4.23 -0.50 -10.07
C GLY A 129 2.95 -1.01 -10.73
N VAL A 130 2.60 -2.29 -10.56
CA VAL A 130 1.46 -2.93 -11.22
C VAL A 130 0.28 -3.00 -10.27
N ILE A 131 -0.79 -2.29 -10.61
CA ILE A 131 -2.09 -2.39 -9.95
C ILE A 131 -3.04 -3.09 -10.91
N ARG A 132 -3.70 -4.14 -10.44
CA ARG A 132 -4.64 -4.95 -11.24
C ARG A 132 -6.04 -4.90 -10.63
N MET A 133 -7.03 -4.73 -11.47
CA MET A 133 -8.44 -4.84 -11.12
C MET A 133 -9.11 -5.75 -12.14
N SER A 134 -9.70 -6.84 -11.67
CA SER A 134 -10.56 -7.71 -12.47
C SER A 134 -12.01 -7.46 -12.09
N ASP A 135 -12.89 -7.43 -13.09
CA ASP A 135 -14.32 -7.57 -12.90
C ASP A 135 -14.67 -9.06 -12.94
N GLU A 136 -15.29 -9.55 -11.86
CA GLU A 136 -15.76 -10.93 -11.70
C GLU A 136 -17.28 -10.99 -11.57
#